data_AF-A0A4V2Z402-F1
#
_entry.id   AF-A0A4V2Z402-F1
#
_cell.length_a   1.000
_cell.length_b   1.000
_cell.length_c   1.000
_cell.angle_alpha   90.00
_cell.angle_beta   90.00
_cell.angle_gamma   90.00
#
_symmetry.space_group_name_H-M   'P 1'
#
loop_
_entity.id
_entity.type
_entity.pdbx_description
1 polymer ?
#
loop_
_entity_poly.entity_id
_entity_poly.type
_entity_poly.pdbx_seq_one_letter_code
_entity_poly.pdbx_strand_id
1 'polypeptide(L)'
;MFFALLLSTFTLSAPHSGIVKVMPQDTVTIHGFSWDVSSGLDIKVKATALLKNGKVSLGESNDEGKFELRLPETTQHVVFEREGYRTEIIPVNFIGTMESHYRFQMHVEMIKKDSQQVNKVLFAEVSDPAKPSQQRKKLFFEVKEAKNRKLLSAKVCLNFTQTGNVECYDVDSTKTNFSIPVNTQDKISFIVSSPGHKDYIGNLINNQPENREEFYQIRLLRDVVTLSMSLEAPKNLPIFYNLSSRKEERFDKDSWSMGQPGHFQSYQSFIGTGLHYLTATAGKEILLDESFTIERGFNFMGVKPKVPKQDVAVEPEAALPKPLFTEIKPNPEAKKETAKIRTYDSTVLYFDQSSYHLRNATKQTLDSIAHLLAEQNRLMVSITGHSDNVGKRDLNVTLSEYRARVVTNYLKENGVQPMQLSYTWKGPDAPAASNDSPENKMKNRRVVIRYGER
;
A
#
# COMPACT_ATOMS: atom_id res chain seq x y z
N MET A 1 16.11 -53.80 12.94
CA MET A 1 14.86 -53.87 12.15
C MET A 1 15.10 -53.04 10.89
N PHE A 2 15.29 -53.73 9.75
CA PHE A 2 15.53 -53.15 8.43
C PHE A 2 14.25 -52.48 7.91
N PHE A 3 14.37 -51.31 7.27
CA PHE A 3 13.39 -50.85 6.28
C PHE A 3 14.14 -50.42 5.02
N ALA A 4 13.98 -51.22 3.98
CA ALA A 4 14.49 -50.98 2.64
C ALA A 4 13.61 -49.94 1.92
N LEU A 5 14.22 -48.90 1.36
CA LEU A 5 13.56 -48.04 0.37
C LEU A 5 13.56 -48.76 -0.98
N LEU A 6 12.38 -49.08 -1.50
CA LEU A 6 12.19 -49.45 -2.90
C LEU A 6 12.52 -48.25 -3.80
N LEU A 7 13.52 -48.40 -4.67
CA LEU A 7 13.62 -47.60 -5.90
C LEU A 7 12.47 -48.03 -6.82
N SER A 8 11.48 -47.15 -7.00
CA SER A 8 10.59 -47.22 -8.16
C SER A 8 11.14 -46.27 -9.23
N THR A 9 11.46 -46.83 -10.39
CA THR A 9 11.85 -46.08 -11.58
C THR A 9 10.61 -45.36 -12.13
N PHE A 10 10.36 -44.16 -11.63
CA PHE A 10 9.52 -43.21 -12.35
C PHE A 10 10.33 -42.62 -13.51
N THR A 11 9.96 -43.01 -14.72
CA THR A 11 10.32 -42.27 -15.93
C THR A 11 9.84 -40.83 -15.75
N LEU A 12 10.76 -39.91 -15.52
CA LEU A 12 10.49 -38.48 -15.38
C LEU A 12 10.11 -37.95 -16.77
N SER A 13 8.83 -38.01 -17.10
CA SER A 13 8.27 -37.18 -18.16
C SER A 13 8.50 -35.73 -17.76
N ALA A 14 9.28 -35.00 -18.55
CA ALA A 14 9.49 -33.56 -18.36
C ALA A 14 8.14 -32.84 -18.17
N PRO A 15 8.02 -31.91 -17.20
CA PRO A 15 6.80 -31.13 -17.07
C PRO A 15 6.64 -30.32 -18.35
N HIS A 16 5.53 -30.53 -19.04
CA HIS A 16 5.14 -29.71 -20.17
C HIS A 16 5.16 -28.25 -19.72
N SER A 17 6.02 -27.43 -20.32
CA SER A 17 6.02 -25.98 -20.20
C SER A 17 4.82 -25.39 -20.96
N GLY A 18 3.62 -25.84 -20.61
CA GLY A 18 2.37 -25.33 -21.17
C GLY A 18 2.12 -23.94 -20.61
N ILE A 19 2.02 -22.95 -21.49
CA ILE A 19 1.46 -21.64 -21.15
C ILE A 19 0.06 -21.90 -20.58
N VAL A 20 -0.14 -21.64 -19.29
CA VAL A 20 -1.45 -21.77 -18.65
C VAL A 20 -2.38 -20.77 -19.32
N LYS A 21 -3.40 -21.27 -20.02
CA LYS A 21 -4.40 -20.43 -20.68
C LYS A 21 -5.30 -19.81 -19.60
N VAL A 22 -5.03 -18.56 -19.26
CA VAL A 22 -5.89 -17.78 -18.35
C VAL A 22 -7.03 -17.18 -19.15
N MET A 23 -8.27 -17.44 -18.74
CA MET A 23 -9.43 -16.82 -19.36
C MET A 23 -9.70 -15.44 -18.73
N PRO A 24 -10.09 -14.42 -19.51
CA PRO A 24 -10.32 -13.07 -18.99
C PRO A 24 -11.33 -13.00 -17.83
N GLN A 25 -12.36 -13.85 -17.86
CA GLN A 25 -13.36 -13.91 -16.79
C GLN A 25 -12.82 -14.42 -15.44
N ASP A 26 -11.67 -15.11 -15.42
CA ASP A 26 -11.05 -15.68 -14.21
C ASP A 26 -9.94 -14.76 -13.67
N THR A 27 -9.99 -13.47 -14.04
CA THR A 27 -8.99 -12.47 -13.65
C THR A 27 -9.63 -11.26 -13.02
N VAL A 28 -8.97 -10.73 -11.99
CA VAL A 28 -9.28 -9.42 -11.40
C VAL A 28 -8.28 -8.38 -11.89
N THR A 29 -8.62 -7.10 -11.75
CA THR A 29 -7.68 -6.02 -12.08
C THR A 29 -6.93 -5.60 -10.81
N ILE A 30 -5.60 -5.57 -10.86
CA ILE A 30 -4.76 -4.98 -9.82
C ILE A 30 -4.09 -3.71 -10.36
N HIS A 31 -3.96 -2.69 -9.54
CA HIS A 31 -3.33 -1.44 -9.96
C HIS A 31 -2.59 -0.77 -8.80
N GLY A 32 -1.60 0.06 -9.12
CA GLY A 32 -0.89 0.87 -8.15
C GLY A 32 0.51 1.22 -8.61
N PHE A 33 1.46 1.23 -7.66
CA PHE A 33 2.80 1.79 -7.88
C PHE A 33 3.90 0.93 -7.27
N SER A 34 5.07 0.95 -7.90
CA SER A 34 6.30 0.33 -7.41
C SER A 34 7.41 1.37 -7.24
N TRP A 35 8.11 1.34 -6.09
CA TRP A 35 9.20 2.28 -5.79
C TRP A 35 10.36 1.62 -5.05
N ASP A 36 11.52 2.26 -5.10
CA ASP A 36 12.69 1.91 -4.31
C ASP A 36 12.50 2.36 -2.85
N VAL A 37 12.45 1.42 -1.92
CA VAL A 37 12.14 1.70 -0.50
C VAL A 37 13.15 2.64 0.18
N SER A 38 14.39 2.69 -0.31
CA SER A 38 15.47 3.47 0.30
C SER A 38 15.55 4.90 -0.23
N SER A 39 15.17 5.12 -1.50
CA SER A 39 15.21 6.45 -2.13
C SER A 39 13.84 7.09 -2.31
N GLY A 40 12.76 6.30 -2.26
CA GLY A 40 11.40 6.73 -2.55
C GLY A 40 11.13 6.99 -4.04
N LEU A 41 12.10 6.70 -4.92
CA LEU A 41 11.95 6.89 -6.35
C LEU A 41 11.07 5.79 -6.94
N ASP A 42 10.10 6.19 -7.76
CA ASP A 42 9.29 5.24 -8.52
C ASP A 42 10.17 4.47 -9.52
N ILE A 43 9.89 3.19 -9.66
CA ILE A 43 10.70 2.30 -10.49
C ILE A 43 9.84 1.35 -11.30
N LYS A 44 10.18 1.22 -12.59
CA LYS A 44 9.68 0.16 -13.47
C LYS A 44 10.05 -1.24 -12.96
N VAL A 45 9.07 -2.14 -12.89
CA VAL A 45 9.22 -3.56 -12.50
C VAL A 45 8.45 -4.47 -13.45
N LYS A 46 8.91 -5.71 -13.58
CA LYS A 46 8.19 -6.79 -14.25
C LYS A 46 7.41 -7.62 -13.23
N ALA A 47 6.19 -8.00 -13.57
CA ALA A 47 5.32 -8.79 -12.70
C ALA A 47 4.96 -10.15 -13.32
N THR A 48 5.01 -11.20 -12.49
CA THR A 48 4.65 -12.58 -12.87
C THR A 48 3.80 -13.21 -11.77
N ALA A 49 2.67 -13.83 -12.12
CA ALA A 49 1.88 -14.64 -11.21
C ALA A 49 2.40 -16.09 -11.18
N LEU A 50 2.58 -16.64 -9.99
CA LEU A 50 2.82 -18.06 -9.77
C LEU A 50 1.50 -18.73 -9.38
N LEU A 51 1.14 -19.77 -10.11
CA LEU A 51 -0.05 -20.59 -9.90
C LEU A 51 0.40 -22.01 -9.50
N LYS A 52 -0.53 -22.82 -8.98
CA LYS A 52 -0.23 -24.20 -8.57
C LYS A 52 0.48 -25.03 -9.65
N ASN A 53 0.13 -24.82 -10.92
CA ASN A 53 0.60 -25.62 -12.05
C ASN A 53 1.40 -24.79 -13.09
N GLY A 54 1.94 -23.64 -12.73
CA GLY A 54 2.73 -22.84 -13.67
C GLY A 54 2.89 -21.39 -13.29
N LYS A 55 3.29 -20.57 -14.27
CA LYS A 55 3.43 -19.13 -14.11
C LYS A 55 2.89 -18.37 -15.31
N VAL A 56 2.40 -17.17 -15.08
CA VAL A 56 1.83 -16.29 -16.11
C VAL A 56 2.47 -14.91 -15.98
N SER A 57 2.96 -14.35 -17.09
CA SER A 57 3.45 -12.98 -17.10
C SER A 57 2.27 -12.02 -17.03
N LEU A 58 2.31 -11.09 -16.06
CA LEU A 58 1.24 -10.11 -15.86
C LEU A 58 1.48 -8.82 -16.65
N GLY A 59 2.74 -8.53 -16.98
CA GLY A 59 3.18 -7.32 -17.65
C GLY A 59 4.27 -6.59 -16.86
N GLU A 60 4.40 -5.29 -17.12
CA GLU A 60 5.38 -4.41 -16.48
C GLU A 60 4.71 -3.12 -16.05
N SER A 61 5.23 -2.47 -15.00
CA SER A 61 4.88 -1.07 -14.72
C SER A 61 5.52 -0.12 -15.74
N ASN A 62 5.03 1.12 -15.80
CA ASN A 62 5.68 2.17 -16.58
C ASN A 62 6.94 2.71 -15.87
N ASP A 63 7.62 3.69 -16.47
CA ASP A 63 8.84 4.27 -15.90
C ASP A 63 8.58 5.09 -14.62
N GLU A 64 7.34 5.52 -14.40
CA GLU A 64 6.84 6.13 -13.16
C GLU A 64 6.36 5.08 -12.14
N GLY A 65 6.72 3.80 -12.34
CA GLY A 65 6.37 2.70 -11.44
C GLY A 65 4.88 2.36 -11.39
N LYS A 66 4.02 3.02 -12.15
CA LYS A 66 2.57 2.80 -12.17
C LYS A 66 2.22 1.56 -13.00
N PHE A 67 1.29 0.75 -12.51
CA PHE A 67 0.78 -0.42 -13.23
C PHE A 67 -0.73 -0.61 -13.09
N GLU A 68 -1.30 -1.27 -14.10
CA GLU A 68 -2.64 -1.87 -14.09
C GLU A 68 -2.53 -3.23 -14.80
N LEU A 69 -2.72 -4.32 -14.06
CA LEU A 69 -2.44 -5.68 -14.52
C LEU A 69 -3.66 -6.59 -14.26
N ARG A 70 -3.80 -7.65 -15.08
CA ARG A 70 -4.83 -8.68 -14.90
C ARG A 70 -4.28 -9.85 -14.12
N LEU A 71 -4.77 -10.06 -12.90
CA LEU A 71 -4.31 -11.09 -11.99
C LEU A 71 -5.28 -12.29 -12.00
N PRO A 72 -4.84 -13.50 -12.35
CA PRO A 72 -5.66 -14.71 -12.22
C PRO A 72 -6.06 -14.97 -10.77
N GLU A 73 -7.32 -15.33 -10.51
CA GLU A 73 -7.81 -15.64 -9.16
C GLU A 73 -7.19 -16.91 -8.54
N THR A 74 -6.50 -17.72 -9.35
CA THR A 74 -5.75 -18.92 -8.90
C THR A 74 -4.29 -18.63 -8.56
N THR A 75 -3.89 -17.35 -8.55
CA THR A 75 -2.54 -16.92 -8.20
C THR A 75 -2.24 -17.20 -6.74
N GLN A 76 -1.13 -17.89 -6.46
CA GLN A 76 -0.63 -18.13 -5.11
C GLN A 76 0.39 -17.08 -4.67
N HIS A 77 1.19 -16.58 -5.61
CA HIS A 77 2.20 -15.55 -5.35
C HIS A 77 2.32 -14.61 -6.56
N VAL A 78 2.65 -13.34 -6.31
CA VAL A 78 3.14 -12.44 -7.35
C VAL A 78 4.64 -12.22 -7.16
N VAL A 79 5.37 -12.32 -8.26
CA VAL A 79 6.80 -12.04 -8.34
C VAL A 79 7.01 -10.70 -9.01
N PHE A 80 7.73 -9.80 -8.36
CA PHE A 80 8.19 -8.54 -8.92
C PHE A 80 9.70 -8.55 -9.11
N GLU A 81 10.15 -8.21 -10.31
CA GLU A 81 11.56 -8.29 -10.71
C GLU A 81 12.02 -7.00 -11.38
N ARG A 82 13.25 -6.61 -11.07
CA ARG A 82 13.99 -5.55 -11.75
C ARG A 82 15.48 -5.82 -11.61
N GLU A 83 16.24 -5.59 -12.68
CA GLU A 83 17.69 -5.73 -12.65
C GLU A 83 18.32 -4.82 -11.57
N GLY A 84 19.25 -5.36 -10.80
CA GLY A 84 19.87 -4.67 -9.66
C GLY A 84 19.03 -4.63 -8.37
N TYR A 85 17.80 -5.17 -8.39
CA TYR A 85 16.91 -5.26 -7.23
C TYR A 85 16.71 -6.71 -6.79
N ARG A 86 16.35 -6.90 -5.52
CA ARG A 86 15.93 -8.21 -5.03
C ARG A 86 14.60 -8.57 -5.67
N THR A 87 14.44 -9.85 -6.00
CA THR A 87 13.18 -10.40 -6.49
C THR A 87 12.21 -10.49 -5.31
N GLU A 88 11.07 -9.81 -5.43
CA GLU A 88 10.03 -9.84 -4.40
C GLU A 88 9.00 -10.91 -4.75
N ILE A 89 8.87 -11.93 -3.92
CA ILE A 89 7.86 -12.99 -4.05
C ILE A 89 6.85 -12.78 -2.91
N ILE A 90 5.63 -12.39 -3.25
CA ILE A 90 4.62 -11.98 -2.27
C ILE A 90 3.41 -12.91 -2.39
N PRO A 91 2.97 -13.58 -1.30
CA PRO A 91 1.76 -14.39 -1.31
C PRO A 91 0.52 -13.57 -1.66
N VAL A 92 -0.45 -14.21 -2.29
CA VAL A 92 -1.75 -13.63 -2.61
C VAL A 92 -2.86 -14.47 -2.00
N ASN A 93 -3.78 -13.79 -1.31
CA ASN A 93 -4.91 -14.40 -0.66
C ASN A 93 -6.18 -13.75 -1.21
N PHE A 94 -7.04 -14.53 -1.85
CA PHE A 94 -8.36 -14.07 -2.29
C PHE A 94 -9.39 -14.44 -1.22
N ILE A 95 -10.17 -13.45 -0.79
CA ILE A 95 -11.17 -13.56 0.27
C ILE A 95 -12.55 -13.36 -0.35
N GLY A 96 -13.40 -14.38 -0.23
CA GLY A 96 -14.72 -14.40 -0.86
C GLY A 96 -14.67 -14.76 -2.35
N THR A 97 -15.77 -14.48 -3.05
CA THR A 97 -15.88 -14.75 -4.49
C THR A 97 -15.28 -13.59 -5.29
N MET A 98 -14.46 -13.89 -6.29
CA MET A 98 -13.90 -12.88 -7.18
C MET A 98 -14.75 -12.73 -8.44
N GLU A 99 -14.97 -11.49 -8.87
CA GLU A 99 -15.67 -11.17 -10.11
C GLU A 99 -14.73 -10.35 -11.00
N SER A 100 -14.81 -10.56 -12.33
CA SER A 100 -13.81 -10.02 -13.28
C SER A 100 -13.75 -8.49 -13.38
N HIS A 101 -14.80 -7.79 -12.92
CA HIS A 101 -14.85 -6.34 -12.82
C HIS A 101 -14.24 -5.80 -11.53
N TYR A 102 -13.91 -6.67 -10.56
CA TYR A 102 -13.25 -6.22 -9.34
C TYR A 102 -11.87 -5.66 -9.65
N ARG A 103 -11.60 -4.53 -9.00
CA ARG A 103 -10.37 -3.78 -9.12
C ARG A 103 -9.78 -3.65 -7.73
N PHE A 104 -8.49 -3.89 -7.57
CA PHE A 104 -7.79 -3.82 -6.29
C PHE A 104 -6.57 -2.93 -6.39
N GLN A 105 -6.34 -2.12 -5.35
CA GLN A 105 -5.14 -1.31 -5.23
C GLN A 105 -4.05 -2.14 -4.53
N MET A 106 -2.81 -2.04 -5.00
CA MET A 106 -1.65 -2.64 -4.34
C MET A 106 -0.40 -1.79 -4.56
N HIS A 107 0.53 -1.87 -3.64
CA HIS A 107 1.78 -1.14 -3.70
C HIS A 107 2.96 -2.07 -3.47
N VAL A 108 4.05 -1.84 -4.18
CA VAL A 108 5.22 -2.73 -4.18
C VAL A 108 6.47 -1.96 -3.80
N GLU A 109 7.03 -2.31 -2.65
CA GLU A 109 8.33 -1.82 -2.21
C GLU A 109 9.44 -2.71 -2.76
N MET A 110 10.36 -2.13 -3.50
CA MET A 110 11.52 -2.82 -4.06
C MET A 110 12.79 -2.38 -3.34
N ILE A 111 13.72 -3.31 -3.15
CA ILE A 111 15.01 -3.03 -2.52
C ILE A 111 16.17 -3.45 -3.43
N LYS A 112 17.16 -2.56 -3.58
CA LYS A 112 18.39 -2.88 -4.32
C LYS A 112 19.08 -4.10 -3.70
N LYS A 113 19.66 -4.97 -4.54
CA LYS A 113 20.56 -6.04 -4.07
C LYS A 113 21.68 -5.41 -3.24
N ASP A 114 22.03 -6.03 -2.12
CA ASP A 114 23.17 -5.55 -1.33
C ASP A 114 24.47 -5.91 -2.05
N SER A 115 25.56 -5.23 -1.68
CA SER A 115 26.88 -5.44 -2.31
C SER A 115 27.32 -6.91 -2.30
N GLN A 116 26.89 -7.68 -1.31
CA GLN A 116 27.15 -9.12 -1.17
C GLN A 116 26.34 -9.99 -2.14
N GLN A 117 25.30 -9.47 -2.79
CA GLN A 117 24.49 -10.15 -3.82
C GLN A 117 24.82 -9.69 -5.26
N VAL A 118 25.73 -8.73 -5.44
CA VAL A 118 26.12 -8.23 -6.76
C VAL A 118 27.14 -9.20 -7.38
N ASN A 119 26.66 -10.08 -8.26
CA ASN A 119 27.40 -10.99 -9.14
C ASN A 119 28.30 -12.07 -8.49
N LYS A 120 27.76 -13.29 -8.39
CA LYS A 120 28.46 -14.52 -8.86
C LYS A 120 27.44 -15.62 -9.18
N VAL A 121 27.67 -16.28 -10.31
CA VAL A 121 26.84 -17.34 -10.91
C VAL A 121 26.49 -18.41 -9.87
N LEU A 122 25.24 -18.88 -9.89
CA LEU A 122 24.69 -19.93 -9.02
C LEU A 122 25.53 -21.22 -9.00
N PHE A 123 26.37 -21.45 -10.01
CA PHE A 123 27.32 -22.55 -10.08
C PHE A 123 28.50 -22.09 -10.94
N ALA A 124 29.49 -21.42 -10.35
CA ALA A 124 30.80 -21.36 -10.97
C ALA A 124 31.65 -22.45 -10.31
N GLU A 125 31.90 -23.54 -11.07
CA GLU A 125 32.99 -24.44 -10.78
C GLU A 125 34.28 -23.60 -10.72
N VAL A 126 34.93 -23.60 -9.56
CA VAL A 126 36.31 -23.13 -9.46
C VAL A 126 37.15 -24.32 -9.01
N SER A 127 38.09 -24.60 -9.88
CA SER A 127 39.14 -25.61 -9.85
C SER A 127 40.10 -25.48 -8.66
N ASP A 128 40.60 -26.65 -8.28
CA ASP A 128 41.78 -26.98 -7.46
C ASP A 128 41.76 -26.77 -5.93
N PRO A 129 42.08 -27.82 -5.14
CA PRO A 129 42.12 -27.75 -3.69
C PRO A 129 43.45 -27.12 -3.22
N ALA A 130 43.43 -25.84 -2.89
CA ALA A 130 44.49 -25.25 -2.08
C ALA A 130 44.49 -25.84 -0.66
N LYS A 131 45.69 -26.13 -0.14
CA LYS A 131 45.97 -26.75 1.17
C LYS A 131 45.20 -26.12 2.34
N PRO A 132 44.84 -26.91 3.38
CA PRO A 132 43.98 -26.45 4.46
C PRO A 132 44.72 -25.51 5.41
N SER A 133 44.46 -24.20 5.31
CA SER A 133 44.73 -23.29 6.42
C SER A 133 43.59 -23.39 7.44
N GLN A 134 43.86 -23.99 8.60
CA GLN A 134 42.97 -24.04 9.77
C GLN A 134 42.82 -22.67 10.45
N GLN A 135 42.37 -21.62 9.75
CA GLN A 135 42.20 -20.29 10.35
C GLN A 135 40.74 -19.83 10.30
N ARG A 136 40.19 -19.55 11.49
CA ARG A 136 38.79 -19.17 11.72
C ARG A 136 38.51 -17.79 11.10
N LYS A 137 37.57 -17.71 10.18
CA LYS A 137 37.00 -16.43 9.70
C LYS A 137 36.00 -15.90 10.72
N LYS A 138 35.93 -14.58 10.89
CA LYS A 138 34.91 -13.91 11.69
C LYS A 138 33.91 -13.20 10.79
N LEU A 139 32.64 -13.49 10.97
CA LEU A 139 31.54 -12.83 10.25
C LEU A 139 30.87 -11.80 11.15
N PHE A 140 30.68 -10.60 10.63
CA PHE A 140 29.97 -9.52 11.28
C PHE A 140 28.69 -9.20 10.49
N PHE A 141 27.55 -9.17 11.18
CA PHE A 141 26.26 -8.87 10.58
C PHE A 141 25.73 -7.57 11.17
N GLU A 142 25.47 -6.60 10.31
CA GLU A 142 24.74 -5.38 10.65
C GLU A 142 23.37 -5.44 9.98
N VAL A 143 22.31 -5.57 10.78
CA VAL A 143 20.95 -5.73 10.27
C VAL A 143 20.16 -4.44 10.51
N LYS A 144 19.57 -3.89 9.45
CA LYS A 144 18.83 -2.63 9.45
C LYS A 144 17.47 -2.75 8.78
N GLU A 145 16.51 -1.96 9.21
CA GLU A 145 15.24 -1.77 8.49
C GLU A 145 15.50 -0.96 7.21
N ALA A 146 14.97 -1.44 6.07
CA ALA A 146 15.31 -0.90 4.76
C ALA A 146 14.90 0.57 4.54
N LYS A 147 13.82 1.01 5.18
CA LYS A 147 13.22 2.34 4.99
C LYS A 147 13.89 3.43 5.80
N ASN A 148 14.01 3.24 7.11
CA ASN A 148 14.53 4.26 8.05
C ASN A 148 15.95 3.95 8.54
N ARG A 149 16.56 2.84 8.10
CA ARG A 149 17.90 2.37 8.50
C ARG A 149 18.06 2.11 10.00
N LYS A 150 16.94 1.94 10.73
CA LYS A 150 16.95 1.58 12.15
C LYS A 150 17.64 0.24 12.32
N LEU A 151 18.58 0.16 13.27
CA LEU A 151 19.24 -1.10 13.63
C LEU A 151 18.21 -2.09 14.22
N LEU A 152 18.29 -3.34 13.81
CA LEU A 152 17.40 -4.41 14.24
C LEU A 152 18.15 -5.45 15.06
N SER A 153 17.47 -5.99 16.06
CA SER A 153 17.80 -7.30 16.62
C SER A 153 17.28 -8.38 15.66
N ALA A 154 18.13 -9.33 15.33
CA ALA A 154 17.87 -10.33 14.31
C ALA A 154 18.44 -11.69 14.73
N LYS A 155 17.95 -12.75 14.09
CA LYS A 155 18.53 -14.09 14.18
C LYS A 155 19.20 -14.41 12.85
N VAL A 156 20.45 -14.84 12.91
CA VAL A 156 21.22 -15.28 11.74
C VAL A 156 21.43 -16.78 11.85
N CYS A 157 20.88 -17.54 10.91
CA CYS A 157 21.07 -18.99 10.82
C CYS A 157 21.97 -19.32 9.64
N LEU A 158 23.07 -20.01 9.89
CA LEU A 158 24.02 -20.50 8.90
C LEU A 158 23.68 -21.96 8.57
N ASN A 159 23.45 -22.23 7.28
CA ASN A 159 23.15 -23.55 6.75
C ASN A 159 24.36 -24.08 5.97
N PHE A 160 24.96 -25.14 6.48
CA PHE A 160 26.17 -25.78 5.95
C PHE A 160 25.78 -26.83 4.92
N THR A 161 26.13 -26.60 3.65
CA THR A 161 25.59 -27.43 2.55
C THR A 161 26.10 -28.87 2.53
N GLN A 162 27.32 -29.13 3.01
CA GLN A 162 27.91 -30.47 3.01
C GLN A 162 27.43 -31.31 4.20
N THR A 163 27.27 -30.68 5.36
CA THR A 163 26.89 -31.38 6.60
C THR A 163 25.38 -31.39 6.84
N GLY A 164 24.64 -30.45 6.24
CA GLY A 164 23.23 -30.21 6.54
C GLY A 164 22.98 -29.54 7.90
N ASN A 165 24.04 -29.21 8.64
CA ASN A 165 23.91 -28.56 9.94
C ASN A 165 23.38 -27.13 9.79
N VAL A 166 22.61 -26.70 10.79
CA VAL A 166 22.09 -25.34 10.91
C VAL A 166 22.52 -24.76 12.25
N GLU A 167 23.27 -23.67 12.22
CA GLU A 167 23.75 -22.97 13.42
C GLU A 167 23.12 -21.57 13.46
N CYS A 168 22.36 -21.26 14.51
CA CYS A 168 21.66 -19.99 14.65
C CYS A 168 22.21 -19.13 15.78
N TYR A 169 22.30 -17.83 15.51
CA TYR A 169 22.88 -16.84 16.41
C TYR A 169 21.96 -15.63 16.54
N ASP A 170 21.73 -15.17 17.77
CA ASP A 170 21.05 -13.91 18.00
C ASP A 170 22.04 -12.75 17.82
N VAL A 171 21.76 -11.91 16.84
CA VAL A 171 22.55 -10.74 16.46
C VAL A 171 21.81 -9.49 16.89
N ASP A 172 22.40 -8.77 17.83
CA ASP A 172 21.91 -7.46 18.23
C ASP A 172 22.77 -6.38 17.58
N SER A 173 22.29 -5.81 16.47
CA SER A 173 23.04 -4.80 15.71
C SER A 173 23.25 -3.49 16.50
N THR A 174 22.63 -3.36 17.68
CA THR A 174 22.88 -2.25 18.62
C THR A 174 24.10 -2.48 19.51
N LYS A 175 24.68 -3.70 19.51
CA LYS A 175 25.85 -4.09 20.31
C LYS A 175 27.04 -4.36 19.40
N THR A 176 28.19 -3.74 19.69
CA THR A 176 29.30 -3.57 18.74
C THR A 176 30.30 -4.73 18.63
N ASN A 177 30.14 -5.87 19.32
CA ASN A 177 31.19 -6.89 19.43
C ASN A 177 30.75 -8.34 19.10
N PHE A 178 29.67 -8.53 18.34
CA PHE A 178 29.23 -9.88 17.97
C PHE A 178 29.88 -10.34 16.66
N SER A 179 30.63 -11.45 16.70
CA SER A 179 31.23 -12.08 15.53
C SER A 179 30.97 -13.59 15.53
N ILE A 180 30.59 -14.15 14.38
CA ILE A 180 30.40 -15.59 14.24
C ILE A 180 31.69 -16.21 13.70
N PRO A 181 32.38 -17.09 14.47
CA PRO A 181 33.55 -17.80 13.98
C PRO A 181 33.14 -18.94 13.06
N VAL A 182 33.66 -18.94 11.83
CA VAL A 182 33.42 -20.01 10.86
C VAL A 182 34.76 -20.65 10.49
N ASN A 183 34.83 -21.98 10.56
CA ASN A 183 36.04 -22.75 10.27
C ASN A 183 35.72 -23.91 9.33
N THR A 184 35.37 -23.59 8.08
CA THR A 184 35.04 -24.62 7.09
C THR A 184 35.32 -24.15 5.67
N GLN A 185 35.61 -25.11 4.79
CA GLN A 185 35.62 -24.93 3.34
C GLN A 185 34.24 -25.19 2.71
N ASP A 186 33.23 -25.54 3.53
CA ASP A 186 31.85 -25.75 3.09
C ASP A 186 31.24 -24.46 2.50
N LYS A 187 30.33 -24.63 1.54
CA LYS A 187 29.46 -23.56 1.08
C LYS A 187 28.40 -23.34 2.15
N ILE A 188 28.20 -22.08 2.51
CA ILE A 188 27.26 -21.71 3.56
C ILE A 188 26.24 -20.76 2.96
N SER A 189 24.97 -21.13 3.08
CA SER A 189 23.87 -20.18 2.92
C SER A 189 23.48 -19.66 4.29
N PHE A 190 22.91 -18.46 4.34
CA PHE A 190 22.46 -17.90 5.61
C PHE A 190 21.09 -17.24 5.46
N ILE A 191 20.32 -17.33 6.53
CA ILE A 191 19.01 -16.69 6.66
C ILE A 191 19.11 -15.67 7.79
N VAL A 192 18.68 -14.44 7.53
CA VAL A 192 18.57 -13.38 8.52
C VAL A 192 17.08 -13.06 8.71
N SER A 193 16.59 -13.23 9.93
CA SER A 193 15.20 -12.97 10.29
C SER A 193 15.10 -11.96 11.42
N SER A 194 14.04 -11.16 11.41
CA SER A 194 13.72 -10.22 12.49
C SER A 194 12.20 -10.11 12.62
N PRO A 195 11.64 -10.02 13.85
CA PRO A 195 10.19 -9.93 14.02
C PRO A 195 9.55 -8.81 13.18
N GLY A 196 8.46 -9.12 12.47
CA GLY A 196 7.73 -8.19 11.61
C GLY A 196 8.43 -7.81 10.30
N HIS A 197 9.50 -8.52 9.93
CA HIS A 197 10.27 -8.29 8.71
C HIS A 197 10.35 -9.57 7.88
N LYS A 198 10.45 -9.39 6.56
CA LYS A 198 10.73 -10.47 5.62
C LYS A 198 12.13 -11.02 5.85
N ASP A 199 12.23 -12.34 5.86
CA ASP A 199 13.50 -13.03 5.95
C ASP A 199 14.38 -12.71 4.73
N TYR A 200 15.67 -12.51 4.99
CA TYR A 200 16.69 -12.35 3.97
C TYR A 200 17.47 -13.65 3.82
N ILE A 201 17.63 -14.11 2.58
CA ILE A 201 18.42 -15.30 2.25
C ILE A 201 19.64 -14.86 1.45
N GLY A 202 20.83 -15.24 1.92
CA GLY A 202 22.11 -14.95 1.30
C GLY A 202 23.04 -16.15 1.27
N ASN A 203 24.20 -15.98 0.63
CA ASN A 203 25.28 -16.97 0.60
C ASN A 203 26.58 -16.32 1.06
N LEU A 204 27.42 -17.07 1.78
CA LEU A 204 28.78 -16.64 2.10
C LEU A 204 29.68 -16.82 0.88
N ILE A 205 30.39 -15.76 0.50
CA ILE A 205 31.31 -15.79 -0.63
C ILE A 205 32.68 -16.21 -0.13
N ASN A 206 32.96 -17.52 -0.08
CA ASN A 206 34.25 -18.03 0.38
C ASN A 206 35.35 -17.96 -0.71
N ASN A 207 35.56 -16.79 -1.32
CA ASN A 207 36.50 -16.64 -2.44
C ASN A 207 37.78 -15.88 -2.11
N GLN A 208 37.94 -15.38 -0.88
CA GLN A 208 39.16 -14.69 -0.46
C GLN A 208 39.74 -15.35 0.79
N PRO A 209 40.85 -16.11 0.66
CA PRO A 209 41.50 -16.78 1.79
C PRO A 209 42.21 -15.80 2.74
N GLU A 210 42.44 -14.54 2.33
CA GLU A 210 43.20 -13.57 3.12
C GLU A 210 42.35 -12.75 4.09
N ASN A 211 41.04 -12.61 3.83
CA ASN A 211 40.19 -11.73 4.64
C ASN A 211 39.70 -12.46 5.90
N ARG A 212 40.23 -12.07 7.06
CA ARG A 212 39.92 -12.69 8.36
C ARG A 212 38.59 -12.24 8.94
N GLU A 213 38.09 -11.10 8.49
CA GLU A 213 36.87 -10.46 8.96
C GLU A 213 36.02 -10.05 7.75
N GLU A 214 34.77 -10.51 7.69
CA GLU A 214 33.82 -10.16 6.64
C GLU A 214 32.61 -9.45 7.24
N PHE A 215 32.20 -8.35 6.62
CA PHE A 215 31.09 -7.50 7.07
C PHE A 215 29.89 -7.59 6.13
N TYR A 216 28.74 -7.99 6.67
CA TYR A 216 27.48 -8.14 5.97
C TYR A 216 26.50 -7.06 6.44
N GLN A 217 26.15 -6.14 5.53
CA GLN A 217 25.14 -5.12 5.79
C GLN A 217 23.81 -5.55 5.19
N ILE A 218 22.90 -6.04 6.03
CA ILE A 218 21.64 -6.62 5.59
C ILE A 218 20.50 -5.65 5.87
N ARG A 219 19.77 -5.27 4.81
CA ARG A 219 18.55 -4.47 4.94
C ARG A 219 17.32 -5.35 4.83
N LEU A 220 16.47 -5.36 5.86
CA LEU A 220 15.22 -6.13 5.88
C LEU A 220 14.02 -5.23 5.55
N LEU A 221 13.13 -5.74 4.69
CA LEU A 221 11.83 -5.14 4.41
C LEU A 221 10.83 -5.57 5.48
N ARG A 222 9.81 -4.76 5.76
CA ARG A 222 8.70 -5.19 6.62
C ARG A 222 7.89 -6.29 5.96
N ASP A 223 7.24 -7.12 6.77
CA ASP A 223 6.22 -8.05 6.29
C ASP A 223 5.13 -7.27 5.54
N VAL A 224 4.84 -7.69 4.32
CA VAL A 224 3.72 -7.14 3.55
C VAL A 224 2.47 -7.81 4.08
N VAL A 225 1.60 -7.03 4.72
CA VAL A 225 0.27 -7.47 5.15
C VAL A 225 -0.70 -6.36 4.78
N THR A 226 -1.45 -6.56 3.71
CA THR A 226 -2.36 -5.55 3.17
C THR A 226 -3.73 -6.14 2.92
N LEU A 227 -4.76 -5.31 3.04
CA LEU A 227 -6.12 -5.63 2.60
C LEU A 227 -6.53 -4.62 1.53
N SER A 228 -6.86 -5.10 0.33
CA SER A 228 -7.58 -4.32 -0.67
C SER A 228 -8.96 -4.90 -0.89
N MET A 229 -9.97 -4.07 -0.73
CA MET A 229 -11.37 -4.47 -0.90
C MET A 229 -11.94 -3.81 -2.14
N SER A 230 -12.68 -4.60 -2.93
CA SER A 230 -13.50 -4.13 -4.05
C SER A 230 -14.96 -4.36 -3.66
N LEU A 231 -15.68 -3.28 -3.38
CA LEU A 231 -17.05 -3.32 -2.88
C LEU A 231 -18.02 -2.97 -4.01
N GLU A 232 -19.03 -3.82 -4.21
CA GLU A 232 -20.15 -3.57 -5.13
C GLU A 232 -21.40 -3.20 -4.33
N ALA A 233 -21.83 -1.95 -4.44
CA ALA A 233 -23.00 -1.44 -3.75
C ALA A 233 -24.16 -1.19 -4.73
N PRO A 234 -25.42 -1.49 -4.36
CA PRO A 234 -26.57 -1.15 -5.18
C PRO A 234 -26.60 0.34 -5.51
N LYS A 235 -27.06 0.67 -6.72
CA LYS A 235 -27.22 2.07 -7.13
C LYS A 235 -28.16 2.79 -6.15
N ASN A 236 -27.74 3.96 -5.70
CA ASN A 236 -28.48 4.84 -4.79
C ASN A 236 -28.74 4.29 -3.37
N LEU A 237 -28.03 3.25 -2.94
CA LEU A 237 -28.07 2.78 -1.55
C LEU A 237 -26.74 3.11 -0.86
N PRO A 238 -26.69 4.07 0.08
CA PRO A 238 -25.48 4.35 0.82
C PRO A 238 -25.14 3.17 1.73
N ILE A 239 -23.98 2.55 1.50
CA ILE A 239 -23.45 1.48 2.32
C ILE A 239 -22.30 2.01 3.17
N PHE A 240 -22.39 1.74 4.46
CA PHE A 240 -21.34 1.98 5.44
C PHE A 240 -20.67 0.66 5.75
N TYR A 241 -19.35 0.63 5.85
CA TYR A 241 -18.65 -0.56 6.31
C TYR A 241 -17.73 -0.25 7.49
N ASN A 242 -17.51 -1.27 8.31
CA ASN A 242 -16.60 -1.27 9.43
C ASN A 242 -15.71 -2.51 9.37
N LEU A 243 -14.41 -2.31 9.53
CA LEU A 243 -13.42 -3.38 9.59
C LEU A 243 -12.77 -3.39 10.98
N SER A 244 -12.85 -4.50 11.69
CA SER A 244 -12.26 -4.65 13.03
C SER A 244 -11.47 -5.94 13.20
N SER A 245 -10.55 -5.96 14.17
CA SER A 245 -9.77 -7.15 14.56
C SER A 245 -10.37 -7.88 15.77
N ARG A 246 -11.35 -7.26 16.46
CA ARG A 246 -12.07 -7.82 17.60
C ARG A 246 -13.56 -7.68 17.40
N LYS A 247 -14.30 -8.75 17.72
CA LYS A 247 -15.75 -8.84 17.53
C LYS A 247 -16.54 -7.79 18.34
N GLU A 248 -15.97 -7.31 19.45
CA GLU A 248 -16.59 -6.38 20.40
C GLU A 248 -15.98 -4.97 20.40
N GLU A 249 -15.03 -4.67 19.50
CA GLU A 249 -14.70 -3.28 19.15
C GLU A 249 -15.86 -2.71 18.31
N ARG A 250 -17.01 -2.50 18.95
CA ARG A 250 -17.93 -1.43 18.56
C ARG A 250 -17.28 -0.11 18.97
N PHE A 251 -17.77 1.01 18.42
CA PHE A 251 -17.34 2.41 18.65
C PHE A 251 -16.21 2.84 17.70
N ASP A 252 -16.34 3.84 16.83
CA ASP A 252 -17.10 5.10 16.90
C ASP A 252 -17.94 5.35 15.63
N LYS A 253 -18.93 6.26 15.69
CA LYS A 253 -19.70 6.65 14.48
C LYS A 253 -18.86 7.43 13.45
N ASP A 254 -17.59 7.72 13.77
CA ASP A 254 -16.71 8.59 13.01
C ASP A 254 -15.70 7.84 12.13
N SER A 255 -15.59 6.51 12.24
CA SER A 255 -14.69 5.66 11.44
C SER A 255 -15.36 5.08 10.18
N TRP A 256 -16.26 5.85 9.56
CA TRP A 256 -16.99 5.45 8.36
C TRP A 256 -16.22 5.75 7.08
N SER A 257 -16.05 4.74 6.24
CA SER A 257 -15.70 4.91 4.83
C SER A 257 -16.97 4.65 4.01
N MET A 258 -17.56 5.68 3.40
CA MET A 258 -18.76 5.51 2.58
C MET A 258 -18.40 4.84 1.26
N GLY A 259 -19.08 3.74 0.94
CA GLY A 259 -19.12 3.21 -0.42
C GLY A 259 -19.97 4.12 -1.29
N GLN A 260 -19.41 4.65 -2.38
CA GLN A 260 -20.19 5.32 -3.42
C GLN A 260 -21.23 4.35 -4.01
N PRO A 261 -22.37 4.82 -4.56
CA PRO A 261 -23.27 3.95 -5.30
C PRO A 261 -22.55 3.35 -6.52
N GLY A 262 -22.64 2.02 -6.69
CA GLY A 262 -21.99 1.29 -7.78
C GLY A 262 -20.78 0.47 -7.32
N HIS A 263 -19.58 1.04 -7.41
CA HIS A 263 -18.33 0.34 -7.07
C HIS A 263 -17.37 1.25 -6.29
N PHE A 264 -16.76 0.71 -5.23
CA PHE A 264 -15.79 1.42 -4.41
C PHE A 264 -14.58 0.53 -4.08
N GLN A 265 -13.41 1.14 -3.91
CA GLN A 265 -12.17 0.46 -3.57
C GLN A 265 -11.61 0.99 -2.27
N SER A 266 -11.24 0.08 -1.37
CA SER A 266 -10.50 0.41 -0.13
C SER A 266 -9.13 -0.25 -0.17
N TYR A 267 -8.13 0.40 0.41
CA TYR A 267 -6.79 -0.13 0.56
C TYR A 267 -6.23 0.20 1.93
N GLN A 268 -5.73 -0.82 2.64
CA GLN A 268 -5.08 -0.67 3.94
C GLN A 268 -3.76 -1.45 3.94
N SER A 269 -2.71 -0.81 4.46
CA SER A 269 -1.38 -1.43 4.65
C SER A 269 -1.08 -1.60 6.13
N PHE A 270 -0.20 -2.56 6.45
CA PHE A 270 0.25 -2.86 7.82
C PHE A 270 -0.90 -3.26 8.75
N ILE A 271 -1.89 -3.95 8.20
CA ILE A 271 -2.95 -4.56 8.99
C ILE A 271 -2.40 -5.80 9.70
N GLY A 272 -2.90 -6.11 10.91
CA GLY A 272 -2.50 -7.32 11.63
C GLY A 272 -2.93 -8.58 10.88
N THR A 273 -2.19 -9.67 11.03
CA THR A 273 -2.65 -10.99 10.58
C THR A 273 -3.67 -11.57 11.56
N GLY A 274 -4.50 -12.50 11.10
CA GLY A 274 -5.47 -13.22 11.92
C GLY A 274 -6.91 -12.82 11.63
N LEU A 275 -7.80 -13.14 12.56
CA LEU A 275 -9.24 -12.99 12.39
C LEU A 275 -9.67 -11.53 12.39
N HIS A 276 -10.40 -11.13 11.35
CA HIS A 276 -11.00 -9.82 11.17
C HIS A 276 -12.50 -9.96 10.92
N TYR A 277 -13.23 -8.88 11.16
CA TYR A 277 -14.67 -8.79 10.98
C TYR A 277 -14.98 -7.60 10.08
N LEU A 278 -15.82 -7.83 9.06
CA LEU A 278 -16.37 -6.79 8.20
C LEU A 278 -17.89 -6.79 8.37
N THR A 279 -18.40 -5.66 8.83
CA THR A 279 -19.84 -5.40 8.86
C THR A 279 -20.15 -4.31 7.86
N ALA A 280 -21.11 -4.54 6.97
CA ALA A 280 -21.64 -3.53 6.07
C ALA A 280 -23.12 -3.26 6.40
N THR A 281 -23.53 -2.00 6.44
CA THR A 281 -24.87 -1.57 6.80
C THR A 281 -25.43 -0.54 5.82
N ALA A 282 -26.75 -0.54 5.64
CA ALA A 282 -27.49 0.57 5.05
C ALA A 282 -28.48 1.11 6.09
N GLY A 283 -28.18 2.27 6.65
CA GLY A 283 -28.92 2.81 7.79
C GLY A 283 -28.81 1.90 9.02
N LYS A 284 -29.92 1.29 9.45
CA LYS A 284 -29.96 0.34 10.58
C LYS A 284 -29.88 -1.12 10.14
N GLU A 285 -29.98 -1.40 8.85
CA GLU A 285 -29.98 -2.76 8.32
C GLU A 285 -28.55 -3.24 8.12
N ILE A 286 -28.28 -4.48 8.55
CA ILE A 286 -27.00 -5.15 8.33
C ILE A 286 -27.09 -5.90 7.00
N LEU A 287 -26.31 -5.46 6.02
CA LEU A 287 -26.25 -6.04 4.67
C LEU A 287 -25.20 -7.15 4.56
N LEU A 288 -24.18 -7.08 5.41
CA LEU A 288 -23.08 -8.03 5.49
C LEU A 288 -22.55 -8.05 6.93
N ASP A 289 -22.27 -9.22 7.47
CA ASP A 289 -21.55 -9.39 8.72
C ASP A 289 -20.76 -10.69 8.61
N GLU A 290 -19.49 -10.55 8.22
CA GLU A 290 -18.62 -11.68 7.90
C GLU A 290 -17.31 -11.56 8.66
N SER A 291 -16.76 -12.71 9.01
CA SER A 291 -15.41 -12.82 9.54
C SER A 291 -14.50 -13.48 8.51
N PHE A 292 -13.27 -13.02 8.41
CA PHE A 292 -12.27 -13.58 7.51
C PHE A 292 -10.87 -13.48 8.13
N THR A 293 -9.95 -14.27 7.61
CA THR A 293 -8.57 -14.25 8.06
C THR A 293 -7.73 -13.42 7.12
N ILE A 294 -6.94 -12.52 7.69
CA ILE A 294 -5.88 -11.81 6.98
C ILE A 294 -4.58 -12.58 7.19
N GLU A 295 -3.92 -12.93 6.09
CA GLU A 295 -2.63 -13.61 6.11
C GLU A 295 -1.53 -12.69 5.60
N ARG A 296 -0.27 -13.16 5.69
CA ARG A 296 0.86 -12.47 5.07
C ARG A 296 0.66 -12.37 3.56
N GLY A 297 1.09 -11.25 2.99
CA GLY A 297 0.99 -10.94 1.57
C GLY A 297 -0.15 -9.97 1.25
N PHE A 298 -0.60 -10.04 -0.01
CA PHE A 298 -1.72 -9.25 -0.51
C PHE A 298 -3.02 -9.99 -0.27
N ASN A 299 -3.95 -9.40 0.49
CA ASN A 299 -5.29 -9.93 0.70
C ASN A 299 -6.29 -9.12 -0.15
N PHE A 300 -6.94 -9.77 -1.11
CA PHE A 300 -7.94 -9.19 -2.00
C PHE A 300 -9.33 -9.69 -1.63
N MET A 301 -10.23 -8.76 -1.26
CA MET A 301 -11.58 -9.11 -0.83
C MET A 301 -12.62 -8.51 -1.77
N GLY A 302 -13.35 -9.38 -2.47
CA GLY A 302 -14.54 -9.01 -3.20
C GLY A 302 -15.71 -8.96 -2.23
N VAL A 303 -16.42 -7.82 -2.18
CA VAL A 303 -17.51 -7.63 -1.22
C VAL A 303 -18.79 -7.26 -1.97
N LYS A 304 -19.79 -8.15 -1.86
CA LYS A 304 -21.11 -7.95 -2.44
C LYS A 304 -22.18 -8.02 -1.33
N PRO A 305 -22.55 -6.89 -0.71
CA PRO A 305 -23.56 -6.85 0.33
C PRO A 305 -24.91 -7.31 -0.21
N LYS A 306 -25.72 -7.95 0.66
CA LYS A 306 -27.09 -8.35 0.28
C LYS A 306 -27.93 -7.11 0.04
N VAL A 307 -28.65 -7.08 -1.08
CA VAL A 307 -29.55 -5.96 -1.41
C VAL A 307 -30.87 -6.15 -0.67
N PRO A 308 -31.34 -5.16 0.12
CA PRO A 308 -32.69 -5.18 0.66
C PRO A 308 -33.69 -5.16 -0.50
N LYS A 309 -34.74 -5.98 -0.45
CA LYS A 309 -35.82 -5.92 -1.45
C LYS A 309 -36.51 -4.55 -1.32
N GLN A 310 -36.23 -3.62 -2.23
CA GLN A 310 -36.96 -2.36 -2.30
C GLN A 310 -38.27 -2.58 -3.07
N ASP A 311 -39.41 -2.40 -2.39
CA ASP A 311 -40.71 -2.16 -3.03
C ASP A 311 -40.70 -0.73 -3.60
N VAL A 312 -40.29 -0.57 -4.86
CA VAL A 312 -40.21 0.75 -5.50
C VAL A 312 -41.55 1.10 -6.14
N ALA A 313 -42.34 1.94 -5.48
CA ALA A 313 -43.33 2.77 -6.14
C ALA A 313 -42.58 3.93 -6.85
N VAL A 314 -42.61 3.94 -8.18
CA VAL A 314 -42.01 4.98 -9.03
C VAL A 314 -43.03 6.10 -9.23
N GLU A 315 -42.71 7.34 -8.85
CA GLU A 315 -43.46 8.55 -9.22
C GLU A 315 -42.64 9.37 -10.25
N PRO A 316 -43.25 9.97 -11.30
CA PRO A 316 -42.52 10.41 -12.48
C PRO A 316 -41.79 11.74 -12.32
N GLU A 317 -40.61 11.81 -12.95
CA GLU A 317 -39.68 12.94 -12.99
C GLU A 317 -40.24 14.14 -13.78
N ALA A 318 -40.46 15.28 -13.12
CA ALA A 318 -40.81 16.56 -13.76
C ALA A 318 -39.56 17.35 -14.17
N ALA A 319 -39.61 17.92 -15.38
CA ALA A 319 -38.51 18.59 -16.07
C ALA A 319 -37.98 19.86 -15.38
N LEU A 320 -36.66 20.05 -15.41
CA LEU A 320 -35.94 21.24 -14.89
C LEU A 320 -35.75 22.33 -15.97
N PRO A 321 -35.82 23.64 -15.64
CA PRO A 321 -35.46 24.73 -16.54
C PRO A 321 -33.95 25.07 -16.50
N LYS A 322 -33.43 25.62 -17.61
CA LYS A 322 -32.02 26.02 -17.84
C LYS A 322 -31.63 27.29 -17.05
N PRO A 323 -30.40 27.40 -16.50
CA PRO A 323 -29.96 28.64 -15.85
C PRO A 323 -29.26 29.63 -16.81
N LEU A 324 -29.59 30.93 -16.63
CA LEU A 324 -28.89 32.10 -17.16
C LEU A 324 -27.57 32.34 -16.39
N PHE A 325 -26.53 32.76 -17.11
CA PHE A 325 -25.28 33.27 -16.53
C PHE A 325 -25.29 34.80 -16.43
N THR A 326 -24.69 35.33 -15.37
CA THR A 326 -24.20 36.72 -15.32
C THR A 326 -22.77 36.73 -14.77
N GLU A 327 -21.88 37.40 -15.48
CA GLU A 327 -20.45 37.52 -15.20
C GLU A 327 -20.15 38.48 -14.05
N ILE A 328 -19.13 38.18 -13.23
CA ILE A 328 -18.49 39.16 -12.33
C ILE A 328 -16.99 39.19 -12.66
N LYS A 329 -16.50 40.40 -12.97
CA LYS A 329 -15.10 40.72 -13.30
C LYS A 329 -14.17 40.65 -12.08
N PRO A 330 -12.87 40.33 -12.25
CA PRO A 330 -11.90 40.31 -11.16
C PRO A 330 -11.28 41.70 -10.89
N ASN A 331 -11.00 42.02 -9.63
CA ASN A 331 -10.11 43.13 -9.23
C ASN A 331 -8.89 42.58 -8.46
N PRO A 332 -7.67 43.06 -8.70
CA PRO A 332 -6.44 42.56 -8.09
C PRO A 332 -6.03 43.41 -6.88
N GLU A 333 -5.43 42.79 -5.86
CA GLU A 333 -4.22 43.28 -5.17
C GLU A 333 -3.87 42.33 -4.02
N ALA A 334 -2.67 41.76 -4.11
CA ALA A 334 -2.05 40.96 -3.07
C ALA A 334 -1.19 41.86 -2.18
N LYS A 335 -1.25 41.65 -0.85
CA LYS A 335 -0.18 42.04 0.07
C LYS A 335 0.28 40.81 0.84
N LYS A 336 1.60 40.59 0.79
CA LYS A 336 2.34 39.57 1.53
C LYS A 336 2.40 39.94 3.01
N GLU A 337 1.92 39.05 3.87
CA GLU A 337 2.19 39.08 5.30
C GLU A 337 2.55 37.66 5.75
N THR A 338 3.80 37.46 6.16
CA THR A 338 4.29 36.20 6.72
C THR A 338 3.80 36.05 8.17
N ALA A 339 2.64 35.42 8.35
CA ALA A 339 2.12 35.09 9.67
C ALA A 339 2.78 33.80 10.20
N LYS A 340 3.31 33.86 11.44
CA LYS A 340 3.71 32.67 12.19
C LYS A 340 2.44 31.89 12.55
N ILE A 341 2.19 30.78 11.86
CA ILE A 341 1.04 29.90 12.10
C ILE A 341 1.27 29.13 13.40
N ARG A 342 0.30 29.20 14.33
CA ARG A 342 0.28 28.40 15.55
C ARG A 342 -0.33 27.03 15.26
N THR A 343 0.07 26.01 16.02
CA THR A 343 -0.29 24.58 15.88
C THR A 343 -1.80 24.23 15.98
N TYR A 344 -2.69 25.23 15.96
CA TYR A 344 -4.16 25.12 15.98
C TYR A 344 -4.87 26.02 14.97
N ASP A 345 -4.13 26.72 14.10
CA ASP A 345 -4.74 27.57 13.09
C ASP A 345 -5.49 26.73 12.04
N SER A 346 -6.47 27.36 11.40
CA SER A 346 -7.15 26.77 10.25
C SER A 346 -7.41 27.79 9.17
N THR A 347 -7.28 27.38 7.92
CA THR A 347 -7.58 28.19 6.75
C THR A 347 -8.87 27.70 6.10
N VAL A 348 -9.79 28.61 5.80
CA VAL A 348 -11.07 28.28 5.16
C VAL A 348 -11.08 28.81 3.73
N LEU A 349 -11.37 27.92 2.77
CA LEU A 349 -11.46 28.23 1.35
C LEU A 349 -12.91 28.09 0.91
N TYR A 350 -13.50 29.15 0.32
CA TYR A 350 -14.89 29.14 -0.13
C TYR A 350 -15.03 28.76 -1.59
N PHE A 351 -16.15 28.13 -1.93
CA PHE A 351 -16.47 27.63 -3.27
C PHE A 351 -17.82 28.12 -3.76
N ASP A 352 -17.93 28.21 -5.09
CA ASP A 352 -19.18 28.47 -5.78
C ASP A 352 -20.17 27.33 -5.67
N GLN A 353 -21.45 27.66 -5.82
CA GLN A 353 -22.51 26.68 -5.85
C GLN A 353 -22.24 25.66 -6.96
N SER A 354 -22.43 24.37 -6.64
CA SER A 354 -22.22 23.25 -7.56
C SER A 354 -20.83 23.14 -8.19
N SER A 355 -19.82 23.83 -7.63
CA SER A 355 -18.48 23.91 -8.22
C SER A 355 -17.39 23.50 -7.24
N TYR A 356 -16.36 22.83 -7.77
CA TYR A 356 -15.08 22.55 -7.12
C TYR A 356 -13.92 23.33 -7.78
N HIS A 357 -14.20 24.28 -8.67
CA HIS A 357 -13.16 25.06 -9.33
C HIS A 357 -12.44 26.00 -8.35
N LEU A 358 -11.10 25.96 -8.36
CA LEU A 358 -10.27 26.87 -7.59
C LEU A 358 -10.19 28.23 -8.30
N ARG A 359 -10.73 29.27 -7.65
CA ARG A 359 -10.61 30.66 -8.11
C ARG A 359 -9.17 31.15 -7.95
N ASN A 360 -8.78 32.18 -8.72
CA ASN A 360 -7.43 32.75 -8.64
C ASN A 360 -7.04 33.21 -7.23
N ALA A 361 -7.98 33.83 -6.49
CA ALA A 361 -7.73 34.22 -5.10
C ALA A 361 -7.46 32.99 -4.19
N THR A 362 -8.22 31.91 -4.37
CA THR A 362 -8.01 30.64 -3.66
C THR A 362 -6.65 30.03 -3.98
N LYS A 363 -6.22 30.09 -5.25
CA LYS A 363 -4.90 29.62 -5.69
C LYS A 363 -3.77 30.39 -5.02
N GLN A 364 -3.85 31.72 -4.94
CA GLN A 364 -2.85 32.55 -4.23
C GLN A 364 -2.73 32.18 -2.74
N THR A 365 -3.85 31.88 -2.07
CA THR A 365 -3.83 31.38 -0.70
C THR A 365 -3.14 30.01 -0.64
N LEU A 366 -3.48 29.09 -1.56
CA LEU A 366 -2.86 27.76 -1.62
C LEU A 366 -1.36 27.81 -1.94
N ASP A 367 -0.90 28.74 -2.77
CA ASP A 367 0.52 28.96 -3.06
C ASP A 367 1.28 29.35 -1.77
N SER A 368 0.68 30.21 -0.95
CA SER A 368 1.24 30.61 0.34
C SER A 368 1.31 29.45 1.32
N ILE A 369 0.28 28.59 1.34
CA ILE A 369 0.25 27.36 2.15
C ILE A 369 1.29 26.36 1.67
N ALA A 370 1.43 26.19 0.35
CA ALA A 370 2.42 25.29 -0.23
C ALA A 370 3.84 25.72 0.14
N HIS A 371 4.14 27.02 0.05
CA HIS A 371 5.42 27.58 0.48
C HIS A 371 5.71 27.31 1.96
N LEU A 372 4.72 27.54 2.84
CA LEU A 372 4.86 27.27 4.27
C LEU A 372 5.14 25.78 4.55
N LEU A 373 4.38 24.88 3.92
CA LEU A 373 4.54 23.44 4.12
C LEU A 373 5.87 22.93 3.57
N ALA A 374 6.39 23.53 2.50
CA ALA A 374 7.72 23.25 1.98
C ALA A 374 8.84 23.71 2.93
N GLU A 375 8.67 24.83 3.64
CA GLU A 375 9.62 25.29 4.66
C GLU A 375 9.56 24.47 5.95
N GLN A 376 8.42 23.86 6.26
CA GLN A 376 8.15 23.16 7.52
C GLN A 376 7.82 21.68 7.32
N ASN A 377 8.84 20.86 7.06
CA ASN A 377 8.71 19.41 6.80
C ASN A 377 8.03 18.57 7.92
N ARG A 378 7.84 19.13 9.12
CA ARG A 378 7.12 18.48 10.24
C ARG A 378 5.66 18.90 10.34
N LEU A 379 5.27 19.96 9.64
CA LEU A 379 3.91 20.47 9.62
C LEU A 379 3.07 19.58 8.70
N MET A 380 2.00 19.01 9.26
CA MET A 380 1.00 18.23 8.55
C MET A 380 -0.29 19.04 8.44
N VAL A 381 -1.08 18.77 7.41
CA VAL A 381 -2.39 19.38 7.24
C VAL A 381 -3.49 18.36 6.99
N SER A 382 -4.65 18.63 7.56
CA SER A 382 -5.89 17.92 7.30
C SER A 382 -6.84 18.82 6.51
N ILE A 383 -7.28 18.34 5.35
CA ILE A 383 -8.09 19.08 4.37
C ILE A 383 -9.49 18.49 4.37
N THR A 384 -10.49 19.21 4.90
CA THR A 384 -11.88 18.74 4.98
C THR A 384 -12.79 19.52 4.05
N GLY A 385 -13.45 18.86 3.10
CA GLY A 385 -14.45 19.48 2.22
C GLY A 385 -15.87 19.48 2.77
N HIS A 386 -16.63 20.55 2.49
CA HIS A 386 -18.02 20.75 2.89
C HIS A 386 -18.87 21.28 1.72
N SER A 387 -20.19 21.09 1.80
CA SER A 387 -21.18 21.68 0.91
C SER A 387 -22.31 22.36 1.68
N ASP A 388 -23.16 23.12 0.98
CA ASP A 388 -24.47 23.50 1.51
C ASP A 388 -25.48 22.37 1.29
N ASN A 389 -26.72 22.57 1.72
CA ASN A 389 -27.80 21.59 1.60
C ASN A 389 -28.61 21.70 0.30
N VAL A 390 -28.18 22.49 -0.69
CA VAL A 390 -28.98 22.71 -1.91
C VAL A 390 -28.78 21.55 -2.87
N GLY A 391 -29.89 20.90 -3.26
CA GLY A 391 -29.87 19.74 -4.14
C GLY A 391 -29.72 18.41 -3.39
N LYS A 392 -29.48 17.33 -4.14
CA LYS A 392 -29.39 15.98 -3.57
C LYS A 392 -28.20 15.88 -2.62
N ARG A 393 -28.42 15.34 -1.42
CA ARG A 393 -27.38 15.15 -0.40
C ARG A 393 -26.15 14.41 -0.95
N ASP A 394 -26.35 13.38 -1.76
CA ASP A 394 -25.24 12.59 -2.31
C ASP A 394 -24.36 13.41 -3.27
N LEU A 395 -24.98 14.26 -4.11
CA LEU A 395 -24.23 15.19 -4.97
C LEU A 395 -23.44 16.20 -4.14
N ASN A 396 -23.99 16.61 -3.01
CA ASN A 396 -23.35 17.51 -2.05
C ASN A 396 -22.16 16.85 -1.33
N VAL A 397 -22.26 15.57 -0.98
CA VAL A 397 -21.14 14.76 -0.49
C VAL A 397 -20.05 14.64 -1.55
N THR A 398 -20.39 14.22 -2.78
CA THR A 398 -19.44 14.11 -3.91
C THR A 398 -18.76 15.45 -4.22
N LEU A 399 -19.53 16.54 -4.23
CA LEU A 399 -19.00 17.88 -4.45
C LEU A 399 -18.01 18.28 -3.33
N SER A 400 -18.32 17.96 -2.08
CA SER A 400 -17.40 18.21 -0.96
C SER A 400 -16.12 17.39 -1.06
N GLU A 401 -16.19 16.14 -1.56
CA GLU A 401 -15.02 15.31 -1.84
C GLU A 401 -14.15 15.93 -2.94
N TYR A 402 -14.74 16.32 -4.08
CA TYR A 402 -14.00 16.95 -5.17
C TYR A 402 -13.32 18.24 -4.73
N ARG A 403 -13.96 19.03 -3.88
CA ARG A 403 -13.36 20.24 -3.29
C ARG A 403 -12.15 19.92 -2.40
N ALA A 404 -12.22 18.88 -1.57
CA ALA A 404 -11.07 18.45 -0.78
C ALA A 404 -9.94 17.93 -1.68
N ARG A 405 -10.29 17.10 -2.68
CA ARG A 405 -9.33 16.47 -3.60
C ARG A 405 -8.60 17.50 -4.47
N VAL A 406 -9.30 18.49 -5.03
CA VAL A 406 -8.68 19.51 -5.88
C VAL A 406 -7.72 20.39 -5.09
N VAL A 407 -8.02 20.69 -3.82
CA VAL A 407 -7.12 21.41 -2.92
C VAL A 407 -5.88 20.57 -2.61
N THR A 408 -6.06 19.29 -2.27
CA THR A 408 -4.95 18.36 -2.02
C THR A 408 -4.04 18.22 -3.24
N ASN A 409 -4.62 18.02 -4.42
CA ASN A 409 -3.85 17.88 -5.67
C ASN A 409 -3.09 19.18 -5.99
N TYR A 410 -3.73 20.33 -5.83
CA TYR A 410 -3.07 21.61 -6.04
C TYR A 410 -1.84 21.79 -5.13
N LEU A 411 -1.94 21.44 -3.85
CA LEU A 411 -0.80 21.51 -2.92
C LEU A 411 0.32 20.54 -3.31
N LYS A 412 -0.02 19.31 -3.75
CA LYS A 412 0.97 18.34 -4.25
C LYS A 412 1.69 18.85 -5.50
N GLU A 413 0.95 19.39 -6.45
CA GLU A 413 1.49 19.96 -7.69
C GLU A 413 2.41 21.15 -7.42
N ASN A 414 2.21 21.85 -6.30
CA ASN A 414 3.05 22.95 -5.83
C ASN A 414 4.13 22.52 -4.82
N GLY A 415 4.52 21.24 -4.83
CA GLY A 415 5.71 20.75 -4.14
C GLY A 415 5.53 20.32 -2.69
N VAL A 416 4.30 20.26 -2.18
CA VAL A 416 4.04 19.74 -0.83
C VAL A 416 4.13 18.22 -0.82
N GLN A 417 4.86 17.65 0.14
CA GLN A 417 5.07 16.21 0.21
C GLN A 417 3.74 15.48 0.54
N PRO A 418 3.43 14.35 -0.13
CA PRO A 418 2.19 13.62 0.13
C PRO A 418 2.01 13.20 1.59
N MET A 419 3.11 12.92 2.31
CA MET A 419 3.07 12.57 3.74
C MET A 419 2.64 13.72 4.65
N GLN A 420 2.69 14.98 4.19
CA GLN A 420 2.19 16.14 4.94
C GLN A 420 0.69 16.36 4.75
N LEU A 421 0.04 15.63 3.85
CA LEU A 421 -1.34 15.88 3.42
C LEU A 421 -2.26 14.72 3.78
N SER A 422 -3.36 15.03 4.48
CA SER A 422 -4.51 14.14 4.61
C SER A 422 -5.77 14.88 4.17
N TYR A 423 -6.74 14.19 3.59
CA TYR A 423 -8.01 14.82 3.21
C TYR A 423 -9.22 13.96 3.55
N THR A 424 -10.32 14.63 3.88
CA THR A 424 -11.62 14.08 4.26
C THR A 424 -12.73 14.97 3.70
N TRP A 425 -13.99 14.55 3.82
CA TRP A 425 -15.13 15.35 3.39
C TRP A 425 -16.35 15.06 4.27
N LYS A 426 -17.26 16.03 4.36
CA LYS A 426 -18.43 15.97 5.27
C LYS A 426 -19.76 16.29 4.57
N GLY A 427 -19.76 16.56 3.26
CA GLY A 427 -20.97 16.93 2.54
C GLY A 427 -21.71 18.10 3.21
N PRO A 428 -23.06 18.05 3.25
CA PRO A 428 -23.87 19.08 3.92
C PRO A 428 -24.00 18.85 5.44
N ASP A 429 -23.44 17.76 5.97
CA ASP A 429 -23.76 17.25 7.31
C ASP A 429 -22.98 17.93 8.44
N ALA A 430 -22.01 18.78 8.10
CA ALA A 430 -21.26 19.60 9.05
C ALA A 430 -21.29 21.10 8.66
N PRO A 431 -22.47 21.74 8.73
CA PRO A 431 -22.63 23.15 8.38
C PRO A 431 -21.88 24.06 9.38
N ALA A 432 -21.23 25.11 8.87
CA ALA A 432 -20.67 26.18 9.69
C ALA A 432 -21.71 27.25 10.05
N ALA A 433 -22.82 27.30 9.30
CA ALA A 433 -23.96 28.18 9.57
C ALA A 433 -25.26 27.50 9.12
N SER A 434 -26.41 27.94 9.61
CA SER A 434 -27.72 27.40 9.21
C SER A 434 -27.91 27.46 7.69
N ASN A 435 -28.57 26.48 7.07
CA ASN A 435 -28.79 26.50 5.61
C ASN A 435 -30.07 27.28 5.21
N ASP A 436 -30.38 28.35 5.95
CA ASP A 436 -31.61 29.14 5.83
C ASP A 436 -31.49 30.31 4.85
N SER A 437 -30.30 30.88 4.67
CA SER A 437 -30.05 32.00 3.75
C SER A 437 -28.95 31.70 2.71
N PRO A 438 -28.95 32.39 1.55
CA PRO A 438 -27.88 32.31 0.57
C PRO A 438 -26.49 32.61 1.15
N GLU A 439 -26.40 33.58 2.07
CA GLU A 439 -25.17 34.00 2.74
C GLU A 439 -24.64 32.89 3.66
N ASN A 440 -25.51 32.22 4.42
CA ASN A 440 -25.10 31.13 5.28
C ASN A 440 -24.76 29.86 4.48
N LYS A 441 -25.47 29.58 3.39
CA LYS A 441 -25.11 28.50 2.44
C LYS A 441 -23.73 28.72 1.85
N MET A 442 -23.34 29.95 1.56
CA MET A 442 -21.97 30.27 1.11
C MET A 442 -20.90 29.84 2.14
N LYS A 443 -21.17 30.05 3.44
CA LYS A 443 -20.26 29.60 4.51
C LYS A 443 -20.15 28.06 4.58
N ASN A 444 -21.17 27.34 4.11
CA ASN A 444 -21.18 25.88 4.08
C ASN A 444 -20.46 25.29 2.88
N ARG A 445 -20.37 26.02 1.76
CA ARG A 445 -19.56 25.66 0.60
C ARG A 445 -18.08 26.00 0.83
N ARG A 446 -17.39 25.18 1.62
CA ARG A 446 -16.02 25.44 2.02
C ARG A 446 -15.11 24.21 2.03
N VAL A 447 -13.81 24.45 2.03
CA VAL A 447 -12.78 23.50 2.47
C VAL A 447 -12.09 24.11 3.68
N VAL A 448 -11.85 23.30 4.71
CA VAL A 448 -11.10 23.70 5.91
C VAL A 448 -9.76 22.96 5.90
N ILE A 449 -8.68 23.72 5.96
CA ILE A 449 -7.31 23.21 6.13
C ILE A 449 -6.93 23.43 7.59
N ARG A 450 -6.64 22.37 8.33
CA ARG A 450 -6.15 22.44 9.72
C ARG A 450 -4.69 22.06 9.77
N TYR A 451 -3.88 22.85 10.47
CA TYR A 451 -2.45 22.58 10.65
C TYR A 451 -2.22 21.76 11.94
N GLY A 452 -1.32 20.78 11.88
CA GLY A 452 -0.95 19.95 13.03
C GLY A 452 0.52 19.53 12.98
N GLU A 453 1.13 19.35 14.14
CA GLU A 453 2.48 18.81 14.28
C GLU A 453 2.44 17.30 14.54
N ARG A 454 3.53 16.62 14.21
CA ARG A 454 3.70 15.17 14.31
C ARG A 454 3.81 14.64 15.74
#